data_AF-A0A9X9X386-F1
#
_entry.id   AF-A0A9X9X386-F1
#
_cell.length_a   1.000
_cell.length_b   1.000
_cell.length_c   1.000
_cell.angle_alpha   90.00
_cell.angle_beta   90.00
_cell.angle_gamma   90.00
#
_symmetry.space_group_name_H-M   'P 1'
#
loop_
_entity.id
_entity.type
_entity.pdbx_description
1 polymer ?
#
loop_
_entity_poly.entity_id
_entity_poly.type
_entity_poly.pdbx_seq_one_letter_code
_entity_poly.pdbx_strand_id
1 'polypeptide(L)' 'MGLGIIAFLMGFGAAGAGAYVGFKTTGMLVPMPAGLPAAAPETIAICMFVIGAITMLLGAISMYRSNEYL' A
#
# COMPACT_ATOMS: atom_id res chain seq x y z
N MET A 1 9.16 -8.58 -16.79
CA MET A 1 9.45 -7.17 -16.47
C MET A 1 8.20 -6.30 -16.26
N GLY A 2 7.27 -6.16 -17.22
CA GLY A 2 6.15 -5.19 -17.13
C GLY A 2 5.24 -5.31 -15.89
N LEU A 3 4.82 -6.51 -15.51
CA LEU A 3 3.97 -6.72 -14.33
C LEU A 3 4.66 -6.33 -13.01
N GLY A 4 5.98 -6.52 -12.91
CA GLY A 4 6.75 -6.13 -11.73
C GLY A 4 6.83 -4.62 -11.53
N ILE A 5 6.89 -3.86 -12.64
CA ILE A 5 6.89 -2.38 -12.62
C ILE A 5 5.55 -1.85 -12.12
N ILE A 6 4.46 -2.45 -12.60
CA ILE A 6 3.11 -2.07 -12.16
C ILE A 6 2.93 -2.38 -10.68
N ALA A 7 3.32 -3.57 -10.22
CA ALA A 7 3.25 -3.95 -8.81
C ALA A 7 4.10 -3.02 -7.92
N PHE A 8 5.30 -2.66 -8.38
CA PHE A 8 6.17 -1.74 -7.66
C PHE A 8 5.57 -0.34 -7.52
N LEU A 9 5.03 0.23 -8.59
CA LEU A 9 4.38 1.54 -8.59
C LEU A 9 3.08 1.55 -7.77
N MET A 10 2.28 0.49 -7.88
CA MET A 10 1.06 0.32 -7.07
C MET A 10 1.39 0.22 -5.57
N GLY A 11 2.42 -0.54 -5.22
CA GLY A 11 2.91 -0.64 -3.84
C GLY A 11 3.36 0.71 -3.27
N PHE A 12 4.08 1.50 -4.08
CA PHE A 12 4.51 2.84 -3.70
C PHE A 12 3.33 3.80 -3.53
N GLY A 13 2.34 3.74 -4.43
CA GLY A 13 1.11 4.54 -4.32
C GLY A 13 0.30 4.20 -3.08
N ALA A 14 0.17 2.91 -2.74
CA ALA A 14 -0.52 2.46 -1.53
C ALA A 14 0.20 2.89 -0.25
N ALA A 15 1.54 2.79 -0.22
CA ALA A 15 2.34 3.26 0.90
C ALA A 15 2.23 4.79 1.09
N GLY A 16 2.25 5.56 -0.01
CA GLY A 16 2.05 7.00 0.01
C GLY A 16 0.64 7.40 0.46
N ALA A 17 -0.39 6.68 0.03
CA ALA A 17 -1.77 6.90 0.47
C ALA A 17 -1.94 6.59 1.96
N GLY A 18 -1.33 5.51 2.46
CA GLY A 18 -1.30 5.18 3.88
C GLY A 18 -0.67 6.28 4.72
N ALA A 19 0.50 6.77 4.29
CA ALA A 19 1.17 7.90 4.95
C ALA A 19 0.30 9.16 4.96
N TYR A 20 -0.32 9.50 3.83
CA TYR A 20 -1.23 10.65 3.73
C TYR A 20 -2.39 10.54 4.72
N VAL A 21 -3.07 9.40 4.78
CA VAL A 21 -4.17 9.18 5.73
C VAL A 21 -3.70 9.33 7.18
N GLY A 22 -2.56 8.73 7.53
CA GLY A 22 -1.99 8.82 8.88
C GLY A 22 -1.64 10.26 9.31
N PHE A 23 -1.09 11.06 8.40
CA PHE A 23 -0.68 12.44 8.70
C PHE A 23 -1.79 13.49 8.58
N LYS A 24 -2.79 13.29 7.72
CA LYS A 24 -3.82 14.30 7.43
C LYS A 24 -5.14 14.09 8.16
N THR A 25 -5.47 12.85 8.54
CA THR A 25 -6.77 12.55 9.17
C THR A 25 -6.66 12.26 10.67
N THR A 26 -5.48 12.46 11.26
CA THR A 26 -5.19 12.27 12.67
C THR A 26 -6.22 13.03 13.54
N GLY A 27 -6.96 12.30 14.37
CA GLY A 27 -7.97 12.87 15.29
C GLY A 27 -9.43 12.74 14.87
N MET A 28 -9.75 12.24 13.67
CA MET A 28 -11.12 11.87 13.30
C MET A 28 -11.20 10.42 12.83
N LEU A 29 -12.15 9.65 13.37
CA LEU A 29 -12.40 8.29 12.91
C LEU A 29 -12.89 8.30 11.46
N VAL A 30 -12.33 7.41 10.64
CA VAL A 30 -12.71 7.28 9.23
C VAL A 30 -13.97 6.41 9.15
N PRO A 31 -15.10 6.93 8.60
CA PRO A 31 -16.30 6.14 8.41
C PRO A 31 -16.05 5.05 7.36
N MET A 32 -16.34 3.80 7.73
CA MET A 32 -16.17 2.65 6.83
C MET A 32 -17.49 2.27 6.15
N PRO A 33 -17.45 1.76 4.91
CA PRO A 33 -18.65 1.32 4.20
C PRO A 33 -19.30 0.09 4.87
N ALA A 34 -20.59 -0.16 4.56
CA ALA A 34 -21.33 -1.38 4.92
C ALA A 34 -21.53 -1.65 6.42
N GLY A 35 -21.58 -0.61 7.27
CA GLY A 35 -21.85 -0.78 8.71
C GLY A 35 -20.64 -1.32 9.49
N LEU A 36 -19.46 -1.29 8.88
CA LEU A 36 -18.21 -1.59 9.57
C LEU A 36 -17.89 -0.51 10.62
N PRO A 37 -17.27 -0.88 11.76
CA PRO A 37 -16.85 0.09 12.77
C PRO A 37 -15.95 1.16 12.15
N ALA A 38 -16.14 2.41 12.55
CA ALA A 38 -15.25 3.48 12.14
C ALA A 38 -13.82 3.15 12.60
N ALA A 39 -12.86 3.27 11.70
CA ALA A 39 -11.49 2.86 11.94
C ALA A 39 -10.62 4.09 12.28
N ALA A 40 -9.66 3.88 13.18
CA ALA A 40 -8.66 4.89 13.46
C ALA A 40 -7.80 5.13 12.20
N PRO A 41 -7.54 6.39 11.81
CA PRO A 41 -6.65 6.75 10.71
C PRO A 41 -5.29 6.06 10.77
N GLU A 42 -4.74 5.91 11.97
CA GLU A 42 -3.46 5.27 12.23
C GLU A 42 -3.49 3.79 11.84
N THR A 43 -4.59 3.09 12.13
CA THR A 43 -4.78 1.69 11.72
C THR A 43 -4.83 1.57 10.19
N ILE A 44 -5.56 2.45 9.51
CA ILE A 44 -5.65 2.46 8.05
C ILE A 44 -4.29 2.76 7.43
N ALA A 45 -3.57 3.74 7.99
CA ALA A 45 -2.24 4.13 7.54
C ALA A 45 -1.25 2.96 7.62
N ILE A 46 -1.22 2.25 8.75
CA ILE A 46 -0.34 1.09 8.95
C ILE A 46 -0.72 -0.02 7.97
N CYS A 47 -2.00 -0.37 7.84
CA CYS A 47 -2.43 -1.42 6.93
C CYS A 47 -2.07 -1.10 5.47
N MET A 48 -2.37 0.11 5.01
CA MET A 48 -2.02 0.57 3.65
C MET A 48 -0.52 0.58 3.41
N PHE A 49 0.27 1.02 4.41
CA PHE A 49 1.72 1.03 4.31
C PHE A 49 2.31 -0.37 4.23
N VAL A 50 1.86 -1.30 5.08
CA VAL A 50 2.33 -2.69 5.08
C VAL A 50 1.97 -3.39 3.77
N ILE A 51 0.73 -3.26 3.30
CA ILE A 51 0.29 -3.86 2.03
C ILE A 51 1.08 -3.25 0.86
N GLY A 52 1.27 -1.93 0.86
CA GLY A 52 2.07 -1.24 -0.14
C GLY A 52 3.51 -1.74 -0.17
N ALA A 53 4.16 -1.85 0.99
CA ALA A 53 5.53 -2.35 1.12
C ALA A 53 5.67 -3.80 0.63
N ILE A 54 4.74 -4.69 0.99
CA ILE A 54 4.74 -6.09 0.52
C ILE A 54 4.58 -6.13 -1.00
N THR A 55 3.64 -5.37 -1.56
CA THR A 55 3.39 -5.31 -3.00
C THR A 55 4.60 -4.79 -3.76
N MET A 56 5.27 -3.79 -3.20
CA MET A 56 6.49 -3.20 -3.74
C MET A 56 7.65 -4.21 -3.75
N LEU A 57 7.82 -4.96 -2.65
CA LEU A 57 8.82 -6.01 -2.54
C LEU A 57 8.58 -7.16 -3.52
N LEU A 58 7.33 -7.62 -3.65
CA LEU A 58 6.95 -8.64 -4.65
C LEU A 58 7.17 -8.13 -6.08
N GLY A 59 6.86 -6.86 -6.35
CA GLY A 59 7.17 -6.19 -7.62
C GLY A 59 8.66 -6.24 -7.94
N ALA A 60 9.51 -5.83 -6.99
CA ALA A 60 10.96 -5.85 -7.14
C ALA A 60 11.52 -7.28 -7.36
N ILE A 61 11.05 -8.26 -6.60
CA ILE A 61 11.44 -9.67 -6.77
C ILE A 61 11.05 -10.17 -8.15
N SER A 62 9.83 -9.86 -8.61
CA SER A 62 9.37 -10.29 -9.93
C SER A 62 10.17 -9.65 -11.08
N MET A 63 10.64 -8.40 -10.92
CA MET A 63 11.55 -7.78 -11.87
C MET A 63 12.89 -8.51 -11.91
N TYR A 64 13.50 -8.73 -10.73
CA TYR A 64 14.80 -9.38 -10.60
C TYR A 64 14.77 -10.77 -11.22
N ARG A 65 13.78 -11.59 -10.86
CA ARG A 65 13.56 -12.91 -11.46
C ARG A 65 13.37 -12.84 -12.97
N SER A 66 12.58 -11.88 -13.47
CA SER A 66 12.37 -11.74 -14.92
C SER A 66 13.59 -11.30 -15.70
N ASN A 67 14.60 -10.73 -15.03
CA ASN A 67 15.88 -10.36 -15.63
C ASN A 67 16.84 -11.56 -15.72
N GLU A 68 16.69 -12.58 -14.87
CA GLU A 68 17.48 -13.82 -14.94
C GLU A 68 17.05 -14.76 -16.07
N TYR A 69 15.85 -14.57 -16.63
CA TYR A 69 15.27 -15.38 -17.69
C TYR A 69 15.40 -14.76 -19.10
N LEU A 70 16.15 -13.66 -19.22
CA LEU A 70 16.50 -12.95 -20.47
C LEU A 70 17.99 -13.12 -20.75
#